data_AF-A0A9D5R5Q8-F1
#
_entry.id   AF-A0A9D5R5Q8-F1
#
_cell.length_a   1.000
_cell.length_b   1.000
_cell.length_c   1.000
_cell.angle_alpha   90.00
_cell.angle_beta   90.00
_cell.angle_gamma   90.00
#
_symmetry.space_group_name_H-M   'P 1'
#
loop_
_entity.id
_entity.type
_entity.pdbx_description
1 polymer ?
#
loop_
_entity_poly.entity_id
_entity_poly.type
_entity_poly.pdbx_seq_one_letter_code
_entity_poly.pdbx_strand_id
1 'polypeptide(L)'
;MNRTSFASSPVVAEKLKEWIEENIRIPEGFKGSERVFVNITVHTDGSISDPKIIRRPSKNEAVNQEALRLANALPKFRVKYYIPHLKKNISCIIPITFKEPGAIFIRGDKSN
;
A
#
# COMPACT_ATOMS: atom_id res chain seq x y z
N MET A 1 -8.83 -6.09 -28.03
CA MET A 1 -9.61 -5.63 -26.87
C MET A 1 -8.63 -5.28 -25.76
N ASN A 2 -8.10 -4.07 -25.80
CA ASN A 2 -6.94 -3.69 -25.01
C ASN A 2 -7.41 -3.33 -23.60
N ARG A 3 -7.25 -4.27 -22.67
CA ARG A 3 -7.29 -3.98 -21.24
C ARG A 3 -6.10 -3.06 -20.96
N THR A 4 -6.33 -1.75 -20.98
CA THR A 4 -5.43 -0.77 -20.39
C THR A 4 -5.42 -1.03 -18.89
N SER A 5 -4.66 -2.05 -18.49
CA SER A 5 -4.24 -2.20 -17.11
C SER A 5 -3.55 -0.89 -16.78
N PHE A 6 -4.04 -0.20 -15.76
CA PHE A 6 -3.34 0.91 -15.13
C PHE A 6 -1.99 0.35 -14.69
N ALA A 7 -1.02 0.36 -15.60
CA ALA A 7 0.35 0.08 -15.32
C ALA A 7 0.76 1.18 -14.35
N SER A 8 0.73 0.80 -13.07
CA SER A 8 1.51 1.39 -12.01
C SER A 8 2.77 2.00 -12.61
N SER A 9 2.76 3.31 -12.85
CA SER A 9 3.97 4.00 -13.28
C SER A 9 5.04 3.68 -12.24
N PRO A 10 6.19 3.08 -12.61
CA PRO A 10 7.16 2.55 -11.65
C PRO A 10 7.57 3.60 -10.61
N VAL A 11 7.70 4.85 -11.04
CA VAL A 11 8.02 6.00 -10.19
C VAL A 11 6.97 6.26 -9.10
N VAL A 12 5.68 6.05 -9.38
CA VAL A 12 4.60 6.28 -8.40
C VAL A 12 4.60 5.17 -7.34
N ALA A 13 4.87 3.93 -7.74
CA ALA A 13 4.96 2.81 -6.81
C ALA A 13 6.19 2.90 -5.90
N GLU A 14 7.31 3.42 -6.41
CA GLU A 14 8.53 3.64 -5.61
C GLU A 14 8.33 4.67 -4.51
N LYS A 15 7.80 5.86 -4.84
CA LYS A 15 7.52 6.90 -3.84
C LYS A 15 6.54 6.49 -2.76
N LEU A 16 5.52 5.71 -3.13
CA LEU A 16 4.56 5.17 -2.16
C LEU A 16 5.26 4.20 -1.20
N LYS A 17 6.15 3.36 -1.72
CA LYS A 17 6.92 2.42 -0.91
C LYS A 17 7.86 3.15 0.05
N GLU A 18 8.60 4.14 -0.43
CA GLU A 18 9.49 4.99 0.40
C GLU A 18 8.72 5.64 1.54
N TRP A 19 7.58 6.27 1.24
CA TRP A 19 6.74 6.89 2.26
C TRP A 19 6.25 5.89 3.31
N ILE A 20 5.86 4.68 2.89
CA ILE A 20 5.46 3.61 3.81
C ILE A 20 6.64 3.22 4.69
N GLU A 21 7.84 3.02 4.14
CA GLU A 21 9.04 2.65 4.89
C GLU A 21 9.47 3.73 5.90
N GLU A 22 9.26 5.01 5.58
CA GLU A 22 9.54 6.13 6.49
C GLU A 22 8.50 6.30 7.60
N ASN A 23 7.24 5.93 7.34
CA ASN A 23 6.12 6.20 8.25
C ASN A 23 5.64 4.97 9.02
N ILE A 24 6.07 3.76 8.64
CA ILE A 24 5.65 2.50 9.27
C ILE A 24 6.22 2.39 10.69
N ARG A 25 5.34 2.06 11.63
CA ARG A 25 5.73 1.76 13.02
C ARG A 25 5.58 0.28 13.26
N ILE A 26 6.71 -0.42 13.31
CA ILE A 26 6.69 -1.86 13.59
C ILE A 26 6.28 -2.07 15.06
N PRO A 27 5.21 -2.85 15.34
CA PRO A 27 4.80 -3.13 16.70
C PRO A 27 5.92 -3.78 17.52
N GLU A 28 6.02 -3.43 18.79
CA GLU A 28 7.01 -4.00 19.69
C GLU A 28 6.86 -5.53 19.79
N GLY A 29 7.97 -6.26 19.67
CA GLY A 29 7.95 -7.72 19.67
C GLY A 29 7.52 -8.37 18.36
N PHE A 30 7.29 -7.61 17.28
CA PHE A 30 7.07 -8.19 15.95
C PHE A 30 8.32 -8.91 15.45
N LYS A 31 8.17 -10.20 15.13
CA LYS A 31 9.25 -11.05 14.61
C LYS A 31 8.90 -11.60 13.23
N GLY A 32 9.89 -11.71 12.36
CA GLY A 32 9.74 -12.21 11.00
C GLY A 32 9.33 -11.15 9.97
N SER A 33 8.57 -11.58 8.97
CA SER A 33 8.13 -10.74 7.85
C SER A 33 6.69 -11.06 7.49
N GLU A 34 5.83 -10.04 7.52
CA GLU A 34 4.41 -10.17 7.22
C GLU A 34 3.96 -9.12 6.21
N ARG A 35 3.02 -9.46 5.34
CA ARG A 35 2.51 -8.56 4.31
C ARG A 35 1.00 -8.42 4.44
N VAL A 36 0.54 -7.22 4.76
CA VAL A 36 -0.87 -6.86 4.83
C VAL A 36 -1.27 -6.13 3.56
N PHE A 37 -2.42 -6.48 3.00
CA PHE A 37 -2.98 -5.81 1.83
C PHE A 37 -4.14 -4.94 2.27
N VAL A 38 -4.00 -3.62 2.09
CA VAL A 38 -5.08 -2.68 2.38
C VAL A 38 -5.66 -2.20 1.06
N ASN A 39 -6.96 -2.40 0.89
CA ASN A 39 -7.71 -1.82 -0.20
C ASN A 39 -8.22 -0.44 0.23
N ILE A 40 -8.01 0.55 -0.61
CA ILE A 40 -8.50 1.90 -0.43
C ILE A 40 -9.31 2.32 -1.64
N THR A 41 -10.23 3.26 -1.42
CA THR A 41 -11.03 3.88 -2.47
C THR A 41 -10.44 5.25 -2.76
N VAL A 42 -9.94 5.46 -3.97
CA VAL A 42 -9.45 6.78 -4.42
C VAL A 42 -10.55 7.46 -5.23
N HIS A 43 -10.96 8.63 -4.74
CA HIS A 43 -11.97 9.48 -5.38
C HIS A 43 -11.36 10.34 -6.49
N THR A 44 -12.22 10.95 -7.29
CA THR A 44 -11.81 11.78 -8.44
C THR A 44 -11.03 13.04 -8.05
N ASP A 45 -11.21 13.53 -6.83
CA ASP A 45 -10.49 14.66 -6.25
C ASP A 45 -9.13 14.27 -5.64
N GLY A 46 -8.76 12.97 -5.71
CA GLY A 46 -7.56 12.42 -5.11
C GLY A 46 -7.67 12.14 -3.61
N SER A 47 -8.85 12.32 -3.01
CA SER A 47 -9.11 11.90 -1.64
C SER A 47 -9.20 10.38 -1.55
N ILE A 48 -8.91 9.86 -0.36
CA ILE A 48 -8.91 8.43 -0.05
C ILE A 48 -10.01 8.16 0.97
N SER A 49 -10.79 7.11 0.78
CA SER A 49 -11.75 6.61 1.77
C SER A 49 -11.75 5.09 1.88
N ASP A 50 -12.48 4.60 2.88
CA ASP A 50 -12.78 3.18 3.08
C ASP A 50 -11.56 2.25 3.09
N PRO A 51 -10.49 2.56 3.86
CA PRO A 51 -9.38 1.63 4.01
C PRO A 51 -9.86 0.34 4.67
N LYS A 52 -9.68 -0.77 3.96
CA LYS A 52 -10.10 -2.10 4.41
C LYS A 52 -8.97 -3.08 4.19
N ILE A 53 -8.62 -3.84 5.23
CA ILE A 53 -7.70 -4.96 5.07
C ILE A 53 -8.43 -6.04 4.26
N ILE A 54 -7.79 -6.51 3.20
CA ILE A 54 -8.33 -7.53 2.30
C ILE A 54 -7.51 -8.83 2.37
N ARG A 55 -8.08 -9.90 1.83
CA ARG A 55 -7.55 -11.27 1.81
C ARG A 55 -7.53 -11.94 3.18
N ARG A 56 -6.59 -11.56 4.04
CA ARG A 56 -6.44 -12.10 5.40
C ARG A 56 -5.79 -11.04 6.29
N PRO A 57 -6.42 -10.66 7.41
CA PRO A 57 -5.76 -9.84 8.41
C PRO A 57 -4.61 -10.62 9.06
N SER A 58 -3.62 -9.89 9.57
CA SER A 58 -2.57 -10.46 10.41
C SER A 58 -3.19 -11.05 11.67
N LYS A 59 -2.52 -12.08 12.22
CA LYS A 59 -2.83 -12.60 13.56
C LYS A 59 -2.48 -11.58 14.65
N ASN A 60 -1.61 -10.63 14.35
CA ASN A 60 -1.23 -9.56 15.25
C ASN A 60 -2.12 -8.35 14.99
N GLU A 61 -2.99 -8.03 15.96
CA GLU A 61 -3.91 -6.91 15.82
C GLU A 61 -3.18 -5.56 15.73
N ALA A 62 -2.01 -5.41 16.36
CA ALA A 62 -1.22 -4.19 16.24
C ALA A 62 -0.71 -3.97 14.80
N VAL A 63 -0.41 -5.05 14.07
CA VAL A 63 -0.03 -4.99 12.65
C VAL A 63 -1.21 -4.53 11.80
N ASN A 64 -2.42 -5.04 12.07
CA ASN A 64 -3.65 -4.63 11.38
C ASN A 64 -3.96 -3.14 11.62
N GLN A 65 -3.89 -2.70 12.88
CA GLN A 65 -4.15 -1.31 13.24
C GLN A 65 -3.14 -0.36 12.59
N GLU A 66 -1.86 -0.73 12.58
CA GLU A 66 -0.84 0.09 11.93
C GLU A 66 -1.04 0.15 10.41
N ALA A 67 -1.41 -0.96 9.77
CA ALA A 67 -1.71 -0.97 8.34
C ALA A 67 -2.88 -0.04 7.98
N LEU A 68 -3.93 -0.03 8.81
CA LEU A 68 -5.06 0.89 8.66
C LEU A 68 -4.66 2.34 8.95
N ARG A 69 -3.82 2.59 9.95
CA ARG A 69 -3.29 3.93 10.25
C ARG A 69 -2.51 4.49 9.06
N LEU A 70 -1.61 3.69 8.49
CA LEU A 70 -0.85 4.06 7.31
C LEU A 70 -1.78 4.39 6.14
N ALA A 71 -2.76 3.53 5.85
CA ALA A 71 -3.71 3.76 4.77
C ALA A 71 -4.53 5.05 4.94
N ASN A 72 -4.88 5.44 6.17
CA ASN A 72 -5.54 6.71 6.47
C ASN A 72 -4.60 7.91 6.43
N ALA A 73 -3.32 7.73 6.76
CA ALA A 73 -2.32 8.79 6.79
C ALA A 73 -1.67 9.03 5.41
N LEU A 74 -2.00 8.24 4.39
CA LEU A 74 -1.45 8.39 3.06
C LEU A 74 -1.70 9.80 2.50
N PRO A 75 -0.71 10.38 1.80
CA PRO A 75 -0.91 11.64 1.12
C PRO A 75 -1.97 11.48 0.02
N LYS A 76 -2.67 12.58 -0.28
CA LYS A 76 -3.64 12.61 -1.38
C LYS A 76 -2.99 12.12 -2.68
N PHE A 77 -3.61 11.15 -3.34
CA PHE A 77 -3.09 10.61 -4.58
C PHE A 77 -3.26 11.63 -5.71
N ARG A 78 -2.18 11.86 -6.47
CA ARG A 78 -2.26 12.69 -7.68
C ARG A 78 -2.80 11.86 -8.84
N VAL A 79 -4.12 11.86 -9.03
CA VAL A 79 -4.78 11.18 -10.15
C VAL A 79 -4.53 11.96 -11.44
N LYS A 80 -3.55 11.53 -12.25
CA LYS A 80 -3.17 12.20 -13.51
C LYS A 80 -4.00 11.75 -14.72
N TYR A 81 -4.53 10.52 -14.68
CA TYR A 81 -5.35 9.93 -15.74
C TYR A 81 -6.73 9.61 -15.20
N TYR A 82 -7.60 10.60 -15.24
CA TYR A 82 -9.03 10.41 -15.05
C TYR A 82 -9.70 10.33 -16.41
N ILE A 83 -10.47 9.27 -16.65
CA ILE A 83 -11.32 9.17 -17.83
C ILE A 83 -12.67 9.80 -17.47
N PRO A 84 -13.02 11.00 -18.00
CA PRO A 84 -14.12 11.81 -17.48
C PRO A 84 -15.49 11.14 -17.49
N HIS A 85 -15.72 10.23 -18.43
CA HIS A 85 -17.00 9.55 -18.57
C HIS A 85 -17.18 8.36 -17.64
N LEU A 86 -16.13 7.89 -16.95
CA LEU A 86 -16.20 6.69 -16.13
C LEU A 86 -16.61 6.96 -14.69
N LYS A 87 -16.51 8.21 -14.15
CA LYS A 87 -16.99 8.66 -12.81
C LYS A 87 -17.03 7.57 -11.73
N LYS A 88 -16.01 6.72 -11.69
CA LYS A 88 -15.95 5.55 -10.82
C LYS A 88 -14.77 5.73 -9.89
N ASN A 89 -15.02 5.45 -8.62
CA ASN A 89 -13.98 5.41 -7.62
C ASN A 89 -12.98 4.31 -8.00
N ILE A 90 -11.70 4.60 -7.83
CA ILE A 90 -10.63 3.67 -8.17
C ILE A 90 -10.30 2.88 -6.92
N SER A 91 -10.53 1.56 -6.96
CA SER A 91 -10.05 0.68 -5.90
C SER A 91 -8.55 0.46 -6.09
N CYS A 92 -7.75 0.82 -5.09
CA CYS A 92 -6.31 0.62 -5.09
C CYS A 92 -5.92 -0.31 -3.94
N ILE A 93 -5.10 -1.31 -4.24
CA ILE A 93 -4.60 -2.26 -3.24
C ILE A 93 -3.15 -1.91 -2.94
N ILE A 94 -2.89 -1.57 -1.69
CA ILE A 94 -1.57 -1.19 -1.19
C ILE A 94 -1.00 -2.35 -0.38
N PRO A 95 0.12 -2.94 -0.83
CA PRO A 95 0.83 -3.92 -0.04
C PRO A 95 1.73 -3.23 1.00
N ILE A 96 1.49 -3.47 2.28
CA ILE A 96 2.33 -3.00 3.38
C ILE A 96 3.10 -4.22 3.93
N THR A 97 4.43 -4.13 3.93
CA THR A 97 5.30 -5.19 4.44
C THR A 97 5.89 -4.78 5.78
N PHE A 98 5.54 -5.52 6.82
CA PHE A 98 6.12 -5.42 8.15
C PHE A 98 7.32 -6.35 8.22
N LYS A 99 8.44 -5.84 8.72
CA LYS A 99 9.67 -6.59 8.93
C LYS A 99 10.16 -6.36 10.34
N GLU A 100 10.75 -7.39 10.92
CA GLU A 100 11.43 -7.30 12.21
C GLU A 100 12.48 -6.18 12.21
N PRO A 101 12.45 -5.26 13.20
CA PRO A 101 13.43 -4.19 13.30
C PRO A 101 14.83 -4.78 13.49
N GLY A 102 15.79 -4.37 12.66
CA GLY A 102 17.17 -4.88 12.69
C GLY A 102 17.43 -6.07 11.77
N ALA A 103 16.42 -6.64 11.10
CA ALA A 103 16.64 -7.59 10.02
C ALA A 103 17.06 -6.85 8.74
N ILE A 104 18.37 -6.77 8.47
CA ILE A 104 18.88 -6.30 7.18
C ILE A 104 18.61 -7.39 6.14
N PHE A 105 17.53 -7.23 5.37
CA PHE A 105 17.31 -8.03 4.16
C PHE A 105 18.10 -7.41 3.02
N ILE A 106 19.34 -7.84 2.82
CA ILE A 106 20.06 -7.57 1.57
C ILE A 106 19.24 -8.24 0.47
N ARG A 107 18.57 -7.44 -0.36
CA ARG A 107 17.85 -7.91 -1.54
C ARG A 107 18.91 -8.46 -2.49
N GLY A 108 19.22 -9.75 -2.36
CA GLY A 108 20.00 -10.47 -3.36
C GLY A 108 19.26 -10.38 -4.67
N ASP A 109 19.83 -9.63 -5.61
CA ASP A 109 19.48 -9.67 -7.02
C ASP A 109 19.67 -11.11 -7.47
N LYS A 110 18.60 -11.89 -7.50
CA LYS A 110 18.64 -13.27 -8.00
C LYS A 110 18.33 -13.21 -9.49
N SER A 111 19.31 -12.77 -10.26
CA SER A 111 19.43 -13.15 -11.67
C SER A 111 19.90 -14.60 -11.72
N ASN A 112 19.02 -15.51 -12.12
CA ASN A 112 19.40 -16.82 -12.64
C ASN A 112 18.51 -17.17 -13.83
#